data_AF-A0A4U2BXG0-F1
#
_entry.id   AF-A0A4U2BXG0-F1
#
_cell.length_a   1.000
_cell.length_b   1.000
_cell.length_c   1.000
_cell.angle_alpha   90.00
_cell.angle_beta   90.00
_cell.angle_gamma   90.00
#
_symmetry.space_group_name_H-M   'P 1'
#
loop_
_entity.id
_entity.type
_entity.pdbx_description
1 polymer ?
#
loop_
_entity_poly.entity_id
_entity_poly.type
_entity_poly.pdbx_seq_one_letter_code
_entity_poly.pdbx_strand_id
1 'polypeptide(L)'
;SDDVEKFRIEPTEFNVGGALTSNNIAVELKEDPADSGIYTGFIDDGGTDVPVFSLSFSGTTLGEYTFTLLEALDHADGLDNNDLIFDLPVYAVDS
;
A
#
# COMPACT_ATOMS: atom_id res chain seq x y z
N SER A 1 2.64 25.21 -9.91
CA SER A 1 1.51 25.35 -10.84
C SER A 1 0.28 25.34 -9.93
N ASP A 2 -0.93 25.01 -10.37
CA ASP A 2 -2.05 24.65 -9.47
C ASP A 2 -2.72 23.33 -9.94
N ASP A 3 -2.03 22.58 -10.80
CA ASP A 3 -2.53 21.39 -11.50
C ASP A 3 -1.82 20.14 -10.97
N VAL A 4 -2.59 19.22 -10.41
CA VAL A 4 -2.05 17.93 -9.94
C VAL A 4 -1.48 17.13 -11.12
N GLU A 5 -0.19 16.87 -11.09
CA GLU A 5 0.55 16.08 -12.07
C GLU A 5 0.42 14.57 -11.80
N LYS A 6 0.62 14.15 -10.55
CA LYS A 6 0.52 12.74 -10.15
C LYS A 6 0.13 12.58 -8.68
N PHE A 7 -0.27 11.37 -8.32
CA PHE A 7 -0.35 10.94 -6.93
C PHE A 7 0.87 10.10 -6.55
N ARG A 8 1.28 10.20 -5.29
CA ARG A 8 2.29 9.34 -4.68
C ARG A 8 1.83 8.90 -3.30
N ILE A 9 2.33 7.77 -2.82
CA ILE A 9 2.21 7.35 -1.43
C ILE A 9 3.53 7.63 -0.73
N GLU A 10 3.49 8.12 0.51
CA GLU A 10 4.69 8.26 1.35
C GLU A 10 4.93 6.96 2.13
N PRO A 11 5.88 6.10 1.73
CA PRO A 11 5.99 4.77 2.32
C PRO A 11 6.39 4.80 3.80
N THR A 12 7.10 5.85 4.23
CA THR A 12 7.53 6.00 5.63
C THR A 12 6.38 6.39 6.58
N GLU A 13 5.25 6.84 6.05
CA GLU A 13 4.04 7.18 6.81
C GLU A 13 3.00 6.04 6.82
N PHE A 14 3.25 4.97 6.06
CA PHE A 14 2.35 3.82 5.98
C PHE A 14 2.49 2.91 7.20
N ASN A 15 1.36 2.41 7.71
CA ASN A 15 1.27 1.40 8.77
C ASN A 15 2.15 1.71 10.01
N VAL A 16 2.26 3.00 10.37
CA VAL A 16 3.01 3.42 11.56
C VAL A 16 2.35 2.81 12.80
N GLY A 17 3.06 1.90 13.47
CA GLY A 17 2.53 1.13 14.59
C GLY A 17 2.29 -0.36 14.29
N GLY A 18 2.42 -0.78 13.03
CA GLY A 18 2.44 -2.19 12.64
C GLY A 18 1.12 -2.93 12.87
N ALA A 19 -0.02 -2.22 12.78
CA ALA A 19 -1.33 -2.79 13.05
C ALA A 19 -1.84 -3.64 11.88
N LEU A 20 -1.48 -3.28 10.63
CA LEU A 20 -1.75 -4.10 9.47
C LEU A 20 -0.70 -5.21 9.36
N THR A 21 -1.14 -6.46 9.43
CA THR A 21 -0.24 -7.62 9.39
C THR A 21 -0.69 -8.66 8.35
N SER A 22 0.26 -9.49 7.93
CA SER A 22 0.05 -10.72 7.17
C SER A 22 0.91 -11.80 7.79
N ASN A 23 0.36 -12.98 8.08
CA ASN A 23 1.06 -14.04 8.80
C ASN A 23 1.65 -13.57 10.15
N ASN A 24 0.97 -12.62 10.81
CA ASN A 24 1.39 -11.95 12.05
C ASN A 24 2.68 -11.12 11.93
N ILE A 25 3.11 -10.78 10.71
CA ILE A 25 4.24 -9.89 10.44
C ILE A 25 3.70 -8.56 9.90
N ALA A 26 4.25 -7.43 10.36
CA ALA A 26 3.81 -6.10 9.94
C ALA A 26 4.04 -5.90 8.44
N VAL A 27 3.02 -5.39 7.75
CA VAL A 27 3.15 -5.03 6.33
C VAL A 27 3.89 -3.71 6.21
N GLU A 28 4.96 -3.70 5.43
CA GLU A 28 5.73 -2.54 5.03
C GLU A 28 5.38 -2.14 3.59
N LEU A 29 5.78 -0.95 3.17
CA LEU A 29 5.51 -0.44 1.82
C LEU A 29 6.80 0.04 1.18
N LYS A 30 6.96 -0.26 -0.12
CA LYS A 30 8.00 0.32 -0.95
C LYS A 30 7.45 0.70 -2.31
N GLU A 31 8.04 1.73 -2.91
CA GLU A 31 7.87 2.04 -4.33
C GLU A 31 9.00 1.35 -5.11
N ASP A 32 8.66 0.54 -6.10
CA ASP A 32 9.64 -0.20 -6.88
C ASP A 32 9.18 -0.41 -8.34
N PRO A 33 9.89 0.14 -9.34
CA PRO A 33 11.06 1.03 -9.22
C PRO A 33 10.73 2.38 -8.57
N ALA A 34 11.75 3.07 -8.04
CA ALA A 34 11.58 4.42 -7.50
C ALA A 34 10.94 5.37 -8.53
N ASP A 35 10.03 6.24 -8.07
CA ASP A 35 9.26 7.21 -8.87
C ASP A 35 8.34 6.61 -9.95
N SER A 36 8.08 5.31 -9.92
CA SER A 36 7.21 4.62 -10.90
C SER A 36 5.71 4.83 -10.67
N GLY A 37 5.30 5.23 -9.47
CA GLY A 37 3.90 5.20 -9.03
C GLY A 37 3.38 3.78 -8.77
N ILE A 38 4.27 2.79 -8.66
CA ILE A 38 3.97 1.38 -8.37
C ILE A 38 4.48 1.06 -6.97
N TYR A 39 3.56 0.71 -6.09
CA TYR A 39 3.83 0.38 -4.70
C TYR A 39 3.56 -1.11 -4.45
N THR A 40 4.45 -1.72 -3.67
CA THR A 40 4.29 -3.09 -3.16
C THR A 40 4.21 -3.04 -1.65
N GLY A 41 3.10 -3.53 -1.10
CA GLY A 41 3.01 -3.87 0.32
C GLY A 41 3.62 -5.26 0.52
N PHE A 42 4.51 -5.43 1.48
CA PHE A 42 5.24 -6.68 1.70
C PHE A 42 5.47 -6.95 3.18
N ILE A 43 5.75 -8.20 3.53
CA ILE A 43 6.31 -8.57 4.84
C ILE A 43 7.76 -9.03 4.67
N ASP A 44 8.62 -8.76 5.66
CA ASP A 44 9.94 -9.38 5.77
C ASP A 44 9.83 -10.73 6.49
N ASP A 45 9.71 -11.82 5.73
CA ASP A 45 9.71 -13.19 6.27
C ASP A 45 11.14 -13.73 6.33
N GLY A 46 11.88 -13.32 7.35
CA GLY A 46 13.21 -13.84 7.64
C GLY A 46 14.29 -13.41 6.64
N GLY A 47 14.25 -12.17 6.17
CA GLY A 47 15.15 -11.57 5.18
C GLY A 47 14.65 -11.69 3.74
N THR A 48 13.41 -12.14 3.55
CA THR A 48 12.78 -12.30 2.22
C THR A 48 11.52 -11.46 2.16
N ASP A 49 11.50 -10.49 1.25
CA ASP A 49 10.29 -9.72 0.97
C ASP A 49 9.24 -10.62 0.31
N VAL A 50 8.12 -10.84 1.00
CA VAL A 50 6.94 -11.54 0.47
C VAL A 50 5.88 -10.49 0.11
N PRO A 51 5.52 -10.32 -1.17
CA PRO A 51 4.49 -9.37 -1.57
C PRO A 51 3.11 -9.75 -1.01
N VAL A 52 2.46 -8.81 -0.32
CA VAL A 52 1.12 -8.97 0.25
C VAL A 52 0.07 -8.29 -0.62
N PHE A 53 0.39 -7.12 -1.16
CA PHE A 53 -0.48 -6.45 -2.13
C PHE A 53 0.34 -5.59 -3.08
N SER A 54 -0.26 -5.21 -4.20
CA SER A 54 0.25 -4.16 -5.08
C SER A 54 -0.75 -3.02 -5.22
N LEU A 55 -0.24 -1.81 -5.41
CA LEU A 55 -1.01 -0.63 -5.74
C LEU A 55 -0.31 0.16 -6.84
N SER A 56 -1.04 0.58 -7.86
CA SER A 56 -0.53 1.49 -8.88
C SER A 56 -1.52 2.60 -9.20
N PHE A 57 -1.00 3.80 -9.45
CA PHE A 57 -1.79 4.89 -10.02
C PHE A 57 -1.77 4.81 -11.55
N SER A 58 -2.88 5.18 -12.19
CA SER A 58 -2.97 5.28 -13.64
C SER A 58 -2.11 6.43 -14.16
N GLY A 59 -1.23 6.14 -15.12
CA GLY A 59 -0.43 7.16 -15.80
C GLY A 59 -1.19 7.98 -16.84
N THR A 60 -2.46 7.64 -17.11
CA THR A 60 -3.30 8.34 -18.12
C THR A 60 -4.55 8.98 -17.55
N THR A 61 -5.02 8.52 -16.39
CA THR A 61 -6.25 9.00 -15.76
C THR A 61 -5.96 9.37 -14.31
N LEU A 62 -5.89 10.67 -14.03
CA LEU A 62 -5.55 11.15 -12.70
C LEU A 62 -6.57 10.67 -11.66
N GLY A 63 -6.08 10.05 -10.59
CA GLY A 63 -6.90 9.57 -9.46
C GLY A 63 -7.42 8.15 -9.63
N GLU A 64 -7.26 7.54 -10.80
CA GLU A 64 -7.53 6.13 -10.97
C GLU A 64 -6.36 5.30 -10.40
N TYR A 65 -6.70 4.26 -9.64
CA TYR A 65 -5.72 3.34 -9.06
C TYR A 65 -6.20 1.90 -9.16
N THR A 66 -5.26 0.97 -9.19
CA THR A 66 -5.51 -0.46 -9.08
C THR A 66 -4.89 -0.97 -7.79
N PHE A 67 -5.67 -1.70 -6.98
CA PHE A 67 -5.18 -2.43 -5.82
C PHE A 67 -5.40 -3.92 -6.06
N THR A 68 -4.36 -4.73 -5.83
CA THR A 68 -4.45 -6.19 -5.89
C THR A 68 -3.98 -6.78 -4.58
N LEU A 69 -4.85 -7.53 -3.91
CA LEU A 69 -4.47 -8.35 -2.77
C LEU A 69 -3.84 -9.65 -3.28
N LEU A 70 -2.62 -9.95 -2.84
CA LEU A 70 -1.82 -11.09 -3.29
C LEU A 70 -1.76 -12.17 -2.19
N GLU A 71 -1.62 -11.75 -0.94
CA GLU A 71 -1.65 -12.62 0.24
C GLU A 71 -2.74 -12.17 1.22
N ALA A 72 -3.16 -13.07 2.10
CA ALA A 72 -4.17 -12.77 3.10
C ALA A 72 -3.63 -11.79 4.16
N LEU A 73 -4.43 -10.79 4.50
CA LEU A 73 -4.17 -9.91 5.65
C LEU A 73 -4.84 -10.50 6.89
N ASP A 74 -4.17 -10.39 8.04
CA ASP A 74 -4.75 -10.85 9.30
C ASP A 74 -5.86 -9.88 9.73
N HIS A 75 -6.92 -10.44 10.32
CA HIS A 75 -8.07 -9.70 10.85
C HIS A 75 -8.53 -10.33 12.17
N ALA A 76 -9.26 -9.58 12.99
CA ALA A 76 -9.80 -10.11 14.25
C ALA A 76 -10.83 -11.25 14.01
N ASP A 77 -10.98 -12.16 14.97
CA ASP A 77 -12.02 -13.23 14.93
C ASP A 77 -13.40 -12.72 15.41
N GLY A 78 -14.51 -13.23 14.86
CA GLY A 78 -15.87 -12.67 15.01
C GLY A 78 -16.89 -12.87 13.85
N LEU A 79 -18.08 -12.27 13.98
CA LEU A 79 -19.28 -12.54 13.15
C LEU A 79 -19.41 -11.68 11.88
N ASP A 80 -18.34 -11.02 11.42
CA ASP A 80 -18.23 -10.32 10.10
C ASP A 80 -16.74 -9.99 9.76
N ASN A 81 -15.80 -10.91 10.02
CA ASN A 81 -14.34 -10.61 9.97
C ASN A 81 -13.73 -10.40 8.58
N ASN A 82 -14.55 -10.32 7.54
CA ASN A 82 -14.02 -10.03 6.21
C ASN A 82 -13.69 -8.55 6.03
N ASP A 83 -14.11 -7.69 6.97
CA ASP A 83 -13.89 -6.26 6.90
C ASP A 83 -12.61 -5.88 7.65
N LEU A 84 -11.58 -5.49 6.88
CA LEU A 84 -10.34 -4.90 7.37
C LEU A 84 -10.19 -3.51 6.74
N ILE A 85 -10.04 -2.49 7.59
CA ILE A 85 -9.88 -1.09 7.15
C ILE A 85 -8.47 -0.62 7.51
N PHE A 86 -7.77 -0.06 6.54
CA PHE A 86 -6.48 0.61 6.72
C PHE A 86 -6.36 1.80 5.77
N ASP A 87 -5.54 2.77 6.14
CA ASP A 87 -5.34 4.01 5.39
C ASP A 87 -4.03 3.98 4.60
N LEU A 88 -4.01 4.68 3.46
CA LEU A 88 -2.82 4.92 2.65
C LEU A 88 -2.49 6.42 2.64
N PRO A 89 -1.24 6.83 2.95
CA PRO A 89 -0.85 8.24 2.97
C PRO A 89 -0.61 8.77 1.54
N VAL A 90 -1.71 9.10 0.84
CA VAL A 90 -1.67 9.59 -0.55
C VAL A 90 -1.48 11.11 -0.58
N TYR A 91 -0.53 11.57 -1.39
CA TYR A 91 -0.24 12.98 -1.66
C TYR A 91 -0.37 13.31 -3.14
N ALA A 92 -0.90 14.49 -3.43
CA ALA A 92 -0.84 15.10 -4.76
C ALA A 92 0.53 15.76 -4.98
N VAL A 93 1.04 15.65 -6.20
CA VAL A 93 2.23 16.36 -6.68
C VAL A 93 1.77 17.31 -7.78
N ASP A 94 2.15 18.58 -7.68
CA ASP A 94 1.85 19.65 -8.65
C ASP A 94 3.08 19.95 -9.53
N SER A 95 2.86 20.59 -10.67
CA SER A 95 3.87 20.93 -11.70
C SER A 95 4.56 22.29 -11.53
#